data_AF-X5HN20-F1
#
_entry.id   AF-X5HN20-F1
#
_cell.length_a   1.000
_cell.length_b   1.000
_cell.length_c   1.000
_cell.angle_alpha   90.00
_cell.angle_beta   90.00
_cell.angle_gamma   90.00
#
_symmetry.space_group_name_H-M   'P 1'
#
loop_
_entity.id
_entity.type
_entity.pdbx_description
1 polymer ?
#
loop_
_entity_poly.entity_id
_entity_poly.type
_entity_poly.pdbx_seq_one_letter_code
_entity_poly.pdbx_strand_id
1 'polypeptide(L)'
;MIILQGTYQVAPTKRLTILAESGHQGKGTLATDIDALSKGCAQGGGKCDITVTTQHGPMTGTLYEKKPRKLSLWQFEGHLSFPQRS
;
A
#
# COMPACT_ATOMS: atom_id res chain seq x y z
N MET A 1 -2.37 -6.69 10.58
CA MET A 1 -1.42 -5.65 10.14
C MET A 1 -0.43 -6.28 9.18
N ILE A 2 -0.28 -5.73 7.97
CA ILE A 2 0.57 -6.25 6.90
C ILE A 2 1.88 -5.45 6.89
N ILE A 3 3.03 -6.11 6.74
CA ILE A 3 4.32 -5.42 6.63
C ILE A 3 4.83 -5.61 5.20
N LEU A 4 4.85 -4.54 4.42
CA LEU A 4 5.34 -4.60 3.04
C LEU A 4 6.87 -4.59 3.04
N GLN A 5 7.46 -5.48 2.27
CA GLN A 5 8.90 -5.71 2.19
C GLN A 5 9.58 -4.77 1.18
N GLY A 6 8.80 -4.23 0.24
CA GLY A 6 9.23 -3.24 -0.73
C GLY A 6 9.59 -1.89 -0.11
N THR A 7 10.27 -1.06 -0.91
CA THR A 7 10.52 0.34 -0.56
C THR A 7 9.55 1.22 -1.34
N TYR A 8 8.70 1.95 -0.62
CA TYR A 8 7.61 2.71 -1.20
C TYR A 8 7.86 4.20 -1.17
N GLN A 9 7.48 4.87 -2.25
CA GLN A 9 7.41 6.32 -2.31
C GLN A 9 6.05 6.78 -1.80
N VAL A 10 6.07 7.60 -0.75
CA VAL A 10 4.88 8.22 -0.18
C VAL A 10 4.86 9.67 -0.64
N ALA A 11 3.72 10.12 -1.17
CA ALA A 11 3.57 11.50 -1.63
C ALA A 11 3.71 12.49 -0.46
N PRO A 12 4.05 13.77 -0.71
CA PRO A 12 4.12 14.79 0.35
C PRO A 12 2.82 14.95 1.15
N THR A 13 1.67 14.61 0.55
CA THR A 13 0.35 14.56 1.20
C THR A 13 0.18 13.37 2.14
N LYS A 14 1.25 12.59 2.39
CA LYS A 14 1.26 11.33 3.14
C LYS A 14 0.42 10.22 2.50
N ARG A 15 0.06 10.37 1.23
CA ARG A 15 -0.71 9.37 0.48
C ARG A 15 0.23 8.35 -0.15
N LEU A 16 -0.08 7.07 0.06
CA LEU A 16 0.54 5.95 -0.65
C LEU A 16 -0.46 5.39 -1.65
N THR A 17 0.01 5.15 -2.87
CA THR A 17 -0.73 4.46 -3.92
C THR A 17 0.12 3.30 -4.43
N ILE A 18 -0.42 2.08 -4.40
CA ILE A 18 0.22 0.87 -4.93
C ILE A 18 -0.65 0.34 -6.06
N LEU A 19 -0.09 0.21 -7.26
CA LEU A 19 -0.76 -0.39 -8.39
C LEU A 19 -0.56 -1.91 -8.35
N ALA A 20 -1.66 -2.67 -8.49
CA ALA A 20 -1.67 -4.13 -8.39
C ALA A 20 -1.44 -4.84 -9.74
N GLU A 21 -1.18 -4.10 -10.82
CA GLU A 21 -0.95 -4.67 -12.16
C GLU A 21 0.51 -4.96 -12.44
N SER A 22 0.75 -6.15 -13.02
CA SER A 22 2.06 -6.73 -13.36
C SER A 22 2.92 -5.91 -14.35
N GLY A 23 2.36 -4.87 -14.99
CA GLY A 23 3.10 -3.96 -15.88
C GLY A 23 3.33 -2.54 -15.33
N HIS A 24 2.67 -2.19 -14.21
CA HIS A 24 2.68 -0.83 -13.64
C HIS A 24 3.12 -0.80 -12.17
N GLN A 25 3.87 -1.81 -11.75
CA GLN A 25 4.42 -1.84 -10.39
C GLN A 25 5.43 -0.69 -10.23
N GLY A 26 5.18 0.20 -9.26
CA GLY A 26 6.12 1.26 -8.92
C GLY A 26 7.46 0.66 -8.49
N LYS A 27 8.58 1.32 -8.85
CA LYS A 27 9.93 0.87 -8.45
C LYS A 27 9.98 0.58 -6.95
N GLY A 28 10.39 -0.64 -6.60
CA GLY A 28 10.45 -1.10 -5.21
C GLY A 28 9.22 -1.85 -4.70
N THR A 29 8.13 -1.93 -5.49
CA THR A 29 6.95 -2.75 -5.17
C THR A 29 7.23 -4.21 -5.51
N LEU A 30 7.02 -5.12 -4.56
CA LEU A 30 7.20 -6.56 -4.78
C LEU A 30 5.86 -7.23 -5.10
N ALA A 31 5.88 -8.25 -5.97
CA ALA A 31 4.70 -9.06 -6.25
C ALA A 31 4.14 -9.75 -4.99
N THR A 32 5.03 -10.13 -4.07
CA THR A 32 4.67 -10.69 -2.75
C THR A 32 3.89 -9.70 -1.89
N ASP A 33 4.19 -8.41 -1.97
CA ASP A 33 3.47 -7.38 -1.22
C ASP A 33 2.07 -7.17 -1.78
N ILE A 34 1.88 -7.27 -3.10
CA ILE A 34 0.54 -7.20 -3.74
C ILE A 34 -0.31 -8.39 -3.32
N ASP A 35 0.24 -9.60 -3.30
CA ASP A 35 -0.47 -10.79 -2.82
C ASP A 35 -0.86 -10.66 -1.34
N ALA A 36 0.05 -10.16 -0.51
CA ALA A 36 -0.21 -9.89 0.91
C ALA A 36 -1.31 -8.82 1.09
N LEU A 37 -1.26 -7.72 0.32
CA LEU A 37 -2.28 -6.67 0.32
C LEU A 37 -3.64 -7.20 -0.13
N SER A 38 -3.69 -7.95 -1.24
CA SER A 38 -4.91 -8.55 -1.76
C SER A 38 -5.58 -9.44 -0.70
N LYS A 39 -4.83 -10.34 -0.08
CA LYS A 39 -5.35 -11.24 0.97
C LYS A 39 -5.78 -10.47 2.21
N GLY A 40 -4.94 -9.57 2.71
CA GLY A 40 -5.22 -8.87 3.95
C GLY A 40 -6.33 -7.83 3.82
N CYS A 41 -6.42 -7.10 2.70
CA CYS A 41 -7.53 -6.20 2.44
C CYS A 41 -8.83 -6.97 2.18
N ALA A 42 -8.81 -8.12 1.49
CA ALA A 42 -10.01 -8.95 1.30
C ALA A 42 -10.60 -9.43 2.64
N GLN A 43 -9.75 -9.83 3.59
CA GLN A 43 -10.17 -10.21 4.95
C GLN A 43 -10.74 -9.04 5.75
N GLY A 44 -10.24 -7.82 5.52
CA GLY A 44 -10.70 -6.60 6.18
C GLY A 44 -11.82 -5.84 5.45
N GLY A 45 -12.52 -6.48 4.50
CA GLY A 45 -13.62 -5.86 3.76
C GLY A 45 -13.18 -4.75 2.79
N GLY A 46 -12.01 -4.90 2.17
CA GLY A 46 -11.38 -3.91 1.29
C GLY A 46 -10.52 -2.88 2.03
N LYS A 47 -10.26 -3.08 3.33
CA LYS A 47 -9.40 -2.24 4.16
C LYS A 47 -8.30 -3.08 4.78
N CYS A 48 -7.07 -2.60 4.78
CA CYS A 48 -5.98 -3.26 5.48
C CYS A 48 -4.99 -2.27 6.10
N ASP A 49 -4.59 -2.54 7.34
CA ASP A 49 -3.56 -1.77 8.03
C ASP A 49 -2.18 -2.28 7.65
N ILE A 50 -1.30 -1.36 7.26
CA ILE A 50 0.02 -1.62 6.71
C ILE A 50 1.13 -0.94 7.51
N THR A 51 2.33 -1.50 7.40
CA THR A 51 3.61 -0.86 7.70
C THR A 51 4.48 -0.95 6.46
N VAL A 52 5.14 0.15 6.11
CA VAL A 52 6.02 0.23 4.94
C VAL A 52 7.33 0.90 5.30
N THR A 53 8.39 0.50 4.60
CA THR A 53 9.66 1.20 4.63
C THR A 53 9.67 2.24 3.52
N THR A 54 9.93 3.50 3.89
CA THR A 54 10.11 4.61 2.95
C THR A 54 11.52 5.16 3.05
N GLN A 55 11.91 6.02 2.11
CA GLN A 55 13.18 6.75 2.17
C GLN A 55 13.32 7.65 3.43
N HIS A 56 12.23 7.97 4.10
CA HIS A 56 12.20 8.80 5.31
C HIS A 56 12.11 7.97 6.61
N GLY A 57 12.04 6.64 6.51
CA GLY A 57 11.84 5.74 7.64
C GLY A 57 10.53 4.94 7.55
N PRO A 58 10.23 4.14 8.59
CA PRO A 58 9.02 3.34 8.63
C PRO A 58 7.79 4.23 8.77
N MET A 59 6.74 3.93 8.01
CA MET A 59 5.44 4.57 8.12
C MET A 59 4.34 3.52 8.25
N THR A 60 3.27 3.84 8.97
CA THR A 60 2.13 2.97 9.19
C THR A 60 0.84 3.67 8.79
N GLY A 61 -0.17 2.92 8.38
CA GLY A 61 -1.47 3.48 8.06
C GLY A 61 -2.41 2.45 7.49
N THR A 62 -3.49 2.92 6.90
CA THR A 62 -4.51 2.04 6.33
C THR A 62 -4.55 2.25 4.82
N LEU A 63 -4.52 1.17 4.06
CA LEU A 63 -4.86 1.17 2.64
C LEU A 63 -6.28 0.65 2.42
N TYR A 64 -6.88 1.18 1.37
CA TYR A 64 -8.17 0.76 0.85
C TYR A 64 -7.96 0.18 -0.54
N GLU A 65 -8.56 -0.98 -0.76
CA GLU A 65 -8.63 -1.62 -2.06
C GLU A 65 -9.61 -0.84 -2.94
N LYS A 66 -9.11 -0.24 -4.03
CA LYS A 66 -9.93 0.41 -5.04
C LYS A 66 -10.02 -0.50 -6.26
N LYS A 67 -11.15 -1.20 -6.36
CA LYS A 67 -11.49 -1.98 -7.56
C LYS A 67 -11.77 -1.03 -8.72
N PRO A 68 -11.28 -1.34 -9.91
CA PRO A 68 -11.42 -0.45 -11.04
C PRO A 68 -12.88 -0.32 -11.49
N ARG A 69 -13.37 0.91 -11.64
CA ARG A 69 -14.52 1.21 -12.48
C ARG A 69 -13.97 1.45 -13.89
N LYS A 70 -14.51 0.74 -14.89
CA LYS A 70 -14.09 0.67 -16.33
C LYS A 70 -12.89 1.57 -16.69
N LEU A 71 -11.78 0.94 -17.13
CA LEU A 71 -10.50 1.55 -17.55
C LEU A 71 -9.55 1.99 -16.44
N SER A 72 -9.92 1.89 -15.17
CA SER A 72 -8.97 2.11 -14.05
C SER A 72 -8.12 0.87 -13.81
N LEU A 73 -6.93 1.03 -13.24
CA LEU A 73 -6.12 -0.10 -12.74
C LEU A 73 -6.57 -0.46 -11.33
N TRP A 74 -6.42 -1.73 -10.96
CA TRP A 74 -6.58 -2.13 -9.57
C TRP A 74 -5.48 -1.51 -8.72
N GLN A 75 -5.86 -0.79 -7.66
CA GLN A 75 -4.92 -0.09 -6.81
C GLN A 75 -5.30 -0.16 -5.34
N PHE A 76 -4.29 -0.06 -4.49
CA PHE A 76 -4.43 0.16 -3.05
C PHE A 76 -4.02 1.59 -2.74
N GLU A 77 -4.83 2.29 -1.95
CA GLU A 77 -4.58 3.69 -1.64
C GLU A 77 -4.93 4.02 -0.20
N GLY A 78 -4.12 4.86 0.43
CA GLY A 78 -4.44 5.40 1.74
C GLY A 78 -3.41 6.38 2.27
N HIS A 79 -3.60 6.80 3.52
CA HIS A 79 -2.72 7.76 4.18
C HIS A 79 -1.86 7.07 5.24
N LEU A 80 -0.59 7.44 5.27
CA LEU A 80 0.38 6.92 6.22
C LEU A 80 0.85 7.99 7.19
N SER A 81 1.33 7.56 8.33
CA SER A 81 1.89 8.39 9.39
C SER A 81 3.22 7.79 9.82
N PHE A 82 4.14 8.63 10.27
CA PHE A 82 5.25 8.11 11.05
C PHE A 82 4.68 7.53 12.36
N PRO A 83 5.15 6.36 12.81
CA PRO A 83 4.75 5.83 14.11
C PRO A 83 5.07 6.88 15.18
N GLN A 84 4.14 7.11 16.12
CA GLN A 84 4.43 7.95 17.27
C GLN A 84 5.59 7.31 18.04
N ARG A 85 6.67 8.07 18.28
CA ARG A 85 7.71 7.63 19.21
C ARG A 85 7.06 7.52 20.59
N SER A 86 6.91 6.29 21.07
CA SER A 86 6.62 5.98 22.47
C SER A 86 7.81 6.31 23.35
#